data_AF-A0A6G1CSK9-F1
#
_entry.id   AF-A0A6G1CSK9-F1
#
_cell.length_a   1.000
_cell.length_b   1.000
_cell.length_c   1.000
_cell.angle_alpha   90.00
_cell.angle_beta   90.00
_cell.angle_gamma   90.00
#
_symmetry.space_group_name_H-M   'P 1'
#
loop_
_entity.id
_entity.type
_entity.pdbx_description
1 polymer ?
#
loop_
_entity_poly.entity_id
_entity_poly.type
_entity_poly.pdbx_seq_one_letter_code
_entity_poly.pdbx_strand_id
1 'polypeptide(L)'
;MRYQNGPRAPGSHPAPAPATAAGPRAPAAASPIGPRTGIGLRMWFNTVVGMHGKELSSAMMADGSEIPASFVRWCGEIIEEESIQFWWEKGDVLILDNLATLHGRRPSLPPRRVLVATCK
;
A
#
# COMPACT_ATOMS: atom_id res chain seq x y z
N MET A 1 -12.41 -6.88 -5.95
CA MET A 1 -13.00 -5.54 -6.24
C MET A 1 -14.30 -5.38 -5.45
N ARG A 2 -14.26 -4.85 -4.21
CA ARG A 2 -15.45 -4.33 -3.53
C ARG A 2 -15.29 -2.82 -3.43
N TYR A 3 -16.05 -2.12 -4.27
CA TYR A 3 -16.23 -0.69 -4.15
C TYR A 3 -17.06 -0.40 -2.90
N GLN A 4 -16.44 0.19 -1.89
CA GLN A 4 -17.16 1.04 -0.95
C GLN A 4 -16.46 2.39 -0.91
N ASN A 5 -17.12 3.38 -1.52
CA ASN A 5 -17.41 4.71 -0.96
C ASN A 5 -17.56 5.72 -2.10
N GLY A 6 -18.81 6.02 -2.45
CA GLY A 6 -19.18 7.23 -3.16
C GLY A 6 -18.95 8.47 -2.29
N PRO A 7 -19.14 9.68 -2.85
CA PRO A 7 -18.92 10.92 -2.12
C PRO A 7 -19.85 11.02 -0.91
N ARG A 8 -19.28 11.22 0.29
CA ARG A 8 -20.04 11.46 1.53
C ARG A 8 -20.39 12.95 1.69
N ALA A 9 -21.58 13.21 2.22
CA ALA A 9 -22.06 14.56 2.50
C ALA A 9 -21.23 15.24 3.61
N PRO A 10 -20.97 16.56 3.50
CA PRO A 10 -20.25 17.31 4.52
C PRO A 10 -21.03 17.31 5.85
N GLY A 11 -20.36 16.98 6.95
CA GLY A 11 -20.95 16.93 8.30
C GLY A 11 -21.36 15.55 8.81
N SER A 12 -21.28 14.50 7.97
CA SER A 12 -21.44 13.11 8.43
C SER A 12 -20.09 12.55 8.90
N HIS A 13 -19.56 13.05 10.01
CA HIS A 13 -18.53 12.31 10.75
C HIS A 13 -19.24 11.20 11.53
N PRO A 14 -19.21 9.91 11.11
CA PRO A 14 -19.21 8.90 12.15
C PRO A 14 -18.00 9.20 13.03
N ALA A 15 -18.15 9.10 14.35
CA ALA A 15 -17.01 9.06 15.25
C ALA A 15 -15.94 8.14 14.63
N PRO A 16 -14.64 8.49 14.69
CA PRO A 16 -13.62 7.55 14.27
C PRO A 16 -13.96 6.24 14.96
N ALA A 17 -14.24 5.20 14.17
CA ALA A 17 -14.34 3.87 14.75
C ALA A 17 -13.06 3.75 15.58
N PRO A 18 -13.17 3.42 16.89
CA PRO A 18 -11.96 3.22 17.69
C PRO A 18 -11.09 2.33 16.83
N ALA A 19 -9.84 2.72 16.60
CA ALA A 19 -8.94 1.92 15.79
C ALA A 19 -9.10 0.51 16.31
N THR A 20 -9.85 -0.33 15.60
CA THR A 20 -9.83 -1.74 15.85
C THR A 20 -8.48 -2.07 15.27
N ALA A 21 -7.46 -1.88 16.11
CA ALA A 21 -6.37 -2.79 16.22
C ALA A 21 -7.06 -4.15 16.35
N ALA A 22 -7.45 -4.71 15.20
CA ALA A 22 -7.43 -6.13 15.03
C ALA A 22 -6.01 -6.47 15.50
N GLY A 23 -5.92 -7.01 16.72
CA GLY A 23 -4.65 -7.47 17.26
C GLY A 23 -3.96 -8.28 16.16
N PRO A 24 -2.62 -8.23 16.07
CA PRO A 24 -1.88 -8.70 14.91
C PRO A 24 -2.43 -10.05 14.46
N ARG A 25 -3.18 -10.03 13.35
CA ARG A 25 -3.66 -11.27 12.75
C ARG A 25 -2.40 -11.90 12.19
N ALA A 26 -2.21 -13.20 12.47
CA ALA A 26 -1.01 -13.90 12.04
C ALA A 26 -0.76 -13.57 10.56
N PRO A 27 0.47 -13.13 10.19
CA PRO A 27 0.76 -12.79 8.80
C PRO A 27 0.30 -13.96 7.94
N ALA A 28 -0.44 -13.66 6.86
CA ALA A 28 -0.80 -14.67 5.86
C ALA A 28 0.46 -15.49 5.60
N ALA A 29 0.39 -16.81 5.83
CA ALA A 29 1.56 -17.68 5.92
C ALA A 29 2.53 -17.36 4.78
N ALA A 30 3.58 -16.60 5.11
CA ALA A 30 4.58 -16.22 4.13
C ALA A 30 5.16 -17.54 3.63
N SER A 31 5.03 -17.80 2.33
CA SER A 31 5.73 -18.93 1.71
C SER A 31 7.18 -18.91 2.21
N PRO A 32 7.75 -20.05 2.65
CA PRO A 32 9.09 -20.05 3.22
C PRO A 32 10.09 -19.65 2.14
N ILE A 33 10.43 -18.36 2.08
CA ILE A 33 11.48 -17.84 1.21
C ILE A 33 12.81 -18.24 1.83
N GLY A 34 13.24 -19.47 1.58
CA GLY A 34 14.60 -19.97 1.78
C GLY A 34 15.19 -19.83 3.20
N PRO A 35 16.42 -20.32 3.40
CA PRO A 35 17.10 -20.20 4.69
C PRO A 35 17.36 -18.73 5.06
N ARG A 36 16.97 -18.36 6.28
CA ARG A 36 17.21 -17.04 6.90
C ARG A 36 18.68 -16.91 7.31
N THR A 37 19.57 -16.63 6.36
CA THR A 37 20.95 -16.25 6.64
C THR A 37 21.10 -14.73 6.48
N GLY A 38 20.94 -13.98 7.58
CA GLY A 38 21.18 -12.54 7.62
C GLY A 38 20.30 -11.81 8.64
N ILE A 39 20.93 -10.98 9.49
CA ILE A 39 20.29 -10.18 10.55
C ILE A 39 19.62 -8.95 9.91
N GLY A 40 18.56 -9.15 9.12
CA GLY A 40 17.83 -8.07 8.46
C GLY A 40 16.46 -8.53 7.94
N LEU A 41 15.45 -7.67 8.10
CA LEU A 41 14.13 -7.89 7.50
C LEU A 41 14.21 -7.66 5.99
N ARG A 42 13.66 -8.58 5.20
CA ARG A 42 13.54 -8.41 3.75
C ARG A 42 12.28 -7.59 3.46
N MET A 43 12.45 -6.49 2.75
CA MET A 43 11.36 -5.59 2.36
C MET A 43 11.02 -5.72 0.88
N TRP A 44 9.75 -5.49 0.55
CA TRP A 44 9.26 -5.45 -0.82
C TRP A 44 9.54 -4.08 -1.46
N PHE A 45 10.80 -3.83 -1.82
CA PHE A 45 11.25 -2.53 -2.35
C PHE A 45 11.31 -2.54 -3.89
N ASN A 46 10.15 -2.49 -4.54
CA ASN A 46 10.01 -2.39 -5.99
C ASN A 46 8.65 -1.79 -6.40
N THR A 47 8.44 -1.60 -7.69
CA THR A 47 7.23 -0.98 -8.26
C THR A 47 6.40 -1.92 -9.14
N VAL A 48 6.59 -3.24 -9.04
CA VAL A 48 5.98 -4.24 -9.96
C VAL A 48 4.47 -4.05 -10.12
N VAL A 49 3.72 -3.92 -9.01
CA VAL A 49 2.25 -3.79 -9.05
C VAL A 49 1.80 -2.49 -9.73
N GLY A 50 2.55 -1.40 -9.55
CA GLY A 50 2.22 -0.11 -10.15
C GLY A 50 2.59 -0.01 -11.64
N MET A 51 3.62 -0.74 -12.06
CA MET A 51 4.24 -0.61 -13.38
C MET A 51 3.87 -1.73 -14.36
N HIS A 52 3.44 -2.91 -13.91
CA HIS A 52 3.07 -3.99 -14.82
C HIS A 52 1.98 -3.57 -15.83
N GLY A 53 2.19 -3.91 -17.10
CA GLY A 53 1.26 -3.63 -18.19
C GLY A 53 1.20 -2.18 -18.64
N LYS A 54 2.12 -1.31 -18.19
CA LYS A 54 2.21 0.08 -18.65
C LYS A 54 2.89 0.17 -20.02
N GLU A 55 2.31 0.95 -20.93
CA GLU A 55 2.80 1.09 -22.31
C GLU A 55 4.24 1.60 -22.42
N LEU A 56 4.63 2.56 -21.59
CA LEU A 56 5.95 3.22 -21.67
C LEU A 56 7.02 2.59 -20.77
N SER A 57 6.63 1.90 -19.69
CA SER A 57 7.57 1.37 -18.70
C SER A 57 6.92 0.24 -17.90
N SER A 58 6.76 -0.92 -18.54
CA SER A 58 6.24 -2.11 -17.86
C SER A 58 7.32 -2.82 -17.05
N ALA A 59 6.96 -3.29 -15.85
CA ALA A 59 7.80 -4.21 -15.10
C ALA A 59 7.89 -5.57 -15.81
N MET A 60 9.11 -6.10 -15.90
CA MET A 60 9.43 -7.43 -16.45
C MET A 60 10.35 -8.19 -15.49
N MET A 61 10.51 -9.48 -15.70
CA MET A 61 11.52 -10.27 -15.00
C MET A 61 12.93 -9.78 -15.38
N ALA A 62 13.94 -10.12 -14.58
CA ALA A 62 15.31 -9.68 -14.81
C ALA A 62 15.89 -10.18 -16.16
N ASP A 63 15.38 -11.29 -16.67
CA ASP A 63 15.72 -11.86 -17.98
C ASP A 63 14.90 -11.27 -19.14
N GLY A 64 14.02 -10.31 -18.86
CA GLY A 64 13.14 -9.69 -19.84
C GLY A 64 11.88 -10.50 -20.16
N SER A 65 11.62 -11.63 -19.47
CA SER A 65 10.34 -12.33 -19.61
C SER A 65 9.18 -11.60 -18.93
N GLU A 66 7.95 -11.87 -19.37
CA GLU A 66 6.77 -11.26 -18.77
C GLU A 66 6.51 -11.78 -17.35
N ILE A 67 6.11 -10.87 -16.46
CA ILE A 67 5.61 -11.25 -15.14
C ILE A 67 4.14 -11.70 -15.31
N PRO A 68 3.76 -12.90 -14.82
CA PRO A 68 2.38 -13.37 -14.93
C PRO A 68 1.38 -12.40 -14.31
N ALA A 69 0.35 -12.00 -15.06
CA ALA A 69 -0.65 -11.04 -14.57
C ALA A 69 -1.39 -11.54 -13.31
N SER A 70 -1.57 -12.85 -13.17
CA SER A 70 -2.16 -13.45 -11.96
C SER A 70 -1.31 -13.21 -10.71
N PHE A 71 0.01 -13.27 -10.84
CA PHE A 71 0.95 -13.00 -9.75
C PHE A 71 0.87 -11.52 -9.32
N VAL A 72 0.88 -10.61 -10.30
CA VAL A 72 0.79 -9.16 -10.01
C VAL A 72 -0.53 -8.80 -9.33
N ARG A 73 -1.65 -9.37 -9.79
CA ARG A 73 -2.95 -9.19 -9.14
C ARG A 73 -2.93 -9.66 -7.69
N TRP A 74 -2.38 -10.84 -7.43
CA TRP A 74 -2.28 -11.40 -6.08
C TRP A 74 -1.42 -10.53 -5.15
N CYS A 75 -0.28 -10.00 -5.64
CA CYS A 75 0.50 -9.02 -4.89
C CYS A 75 -0.31 -7.75 -4.57
N GLY A 76 -1.12 -7.28 -5.52
CA GLY A 76 -2.02 -6.14 -5.31
C GLY A 76 -3.09 -6.41 -4.25
N GLU A 77 -3.61 -7.63 -4.18
CA GLU A 77 -4.57 -8.04 -3.14
C GLU A 77 -3.93 -8.03 -1.75
N ILE A 78 -2.70 -8.53 -1.61
CA ILE A 78 -1.94 -8.46 -0.35
C ILE A 78 -1.71 -7.00 0.05
N ILE A 79 -1.27 -6.15 -0.88
CA ILE A 79 -1.06 -4.72 -0.60
C ILE A 79 -2.35 -4.08 -0.09
N GLU A 80 -3.49 -4.36 -0.71
CA GLU A 80 -4.79 -3.82 -0.30
C GLU A 80 -5.23 -4.35 1.07
N GLU A 81 -5.03 -5.64 1.35
CA GLU A 81 -5.38 -6.27 2.64
C GLU A 81 -4.55 -5.74 3.81
N GLU A 82 -3.25 -5.55 3.59
CA GLU A 82 -2.31 -5.09 4.62
C GLU A 82 -2.23 -3.55 4.73
N SER A 83 -2.93 -2.81 3.86
CA SER A 83 -2.92 -1.35 3.84
C SER A 83 -3.77 -0.74 4.97
N ILE A 84 -3.21 0.28 5.62
CA ILE A 84 -3.93 1.11 6.60
C ILE A 84 -4.41 2.39 5.92
N GLN A 85 -5.69 2.73 6.10
CA GLN A 85 -6.28 3.97 5.60
C GLN A 85 -6.32 5.05 6.69
N PHE A 86 -5.67 6.18 6.41
CA PHE A 86 -5.67 7.35 7.27
C PHE A 86 -6.70 8.38 6.80
N TRP A 87 -7.60 8.77 7.69
CA TRP A 87 -8.52 9.88 7.49
C TRP A 87 -7.84 11.17 7.94
N TRP A 88 -7.30 11.91 6.98
CA TRP A 88 -6.53 13.12 7.25
C TRP A 88 -7.40 14.24 7.85
N GLU A 89 -6.89 14.82 8.93
CA GLU A 89 -7.36 16.07 9.49
C GLU A 89 -6.32 17.18 9.30
N LYS A 90 -6.79 18.44 9.35
CA LYS A 90 -5.90 19.59 9.18
C LYS A 90 -4.98 19.68 10.39
N GLY A 91 -3.68 19.57 10.14
CA GLY A 91 -2.65 19.64 11.18
C GLY A 91 -1.96 18.29 11.42
N ASP A 92 -2.51 17.20 10.90
CA ASP A 92 -1.88 15.89 10.98
C ASP A 92 -0.51 15.85 10.29
N VAL A 93 0.40 15.10 10.91
CA VAL A 93 1.72 14.80 10.36
C VAL A 93 1.92 13.29 10.39
N LEU A 94 2.14 12.69 9.22
CA LEU A 94 2.53 11.29 9.09
C LEU A 94 4.02 11.20 8.82
N ILE A 95 4.72 10.42 9.64
CA ILE A 95 6.13 10.05 9.43
C ILE A 95 6.15 8.57 9.05
N LEU A 96 6.87 8.24 7.97
CA LEU A 96 7.00 6.88 7.47
C LEU A 96 8.47 6.56 7.19
N ASP A 97 8.86 5.32 7.49
CA ASP A 97 10.13 4.75 7.04
C ASP A 97 9.95 4.29 5.59
N ASN A 98 10.59 5.01 4.66
CA ASN A 98 10.49 4.77 3.23
C ASN A 98 11.09 3.42 2.81
N LEU A 99 11.97 2.82 3.62
CA LEU A 99 12.54 1.50 3.33
C LEU A 99 11.60 0.35 3.74
N ALA A 100 10.71 0.60 4.69
CA ALA A 100 9.80 -0.39 5.25
C ALA A 100 8.34 -0.24 4.77
N THR A 101 7.99 0.88 4.15
CA THR A 101 6.57 1.25 3.91
C THR A 101 6.31 1.62 2.46
N LEU A 102 5.36 0.91 1.84
CA LEU A 102 4.72 1.38 0.61
C LEU A 102 3.58 2.34 0.97
N HIS A 103 3.46 3.44 0.22
CA HIS A 103 2.37 4.39 0.39
C HIS A 103 1.66 4.64 -0.94
N GLY A 104 0.35 4.87 -0.86
CA GLY A 104 -0.51 5.13 -2.00
C GLY A 104 -1.56 6.18 -1.68
N ARG A 105 -2.35 6.55 -2.69
CA ARG A 105 -3.40 7.56 -2.55
C ARG A 105 -4.72 7.04 -3.10
N ARG A 106 -5.78 7.12 -2.28
CA ARG A 106 -7.15 6.94 -2.76
C ARG A 106 -7.63 8.16 -3.55
N PRO A 107 -8.49 7.97 -4.57
CA PRO A 107 -9.18 9.08 -5.22
C PRO A 107 -9.91 9.97 -4.21
N SER A 108 -9.94 11.28 -4.46
CA SER A 108 -10.54 12.28 -3.57
C SER A 108 -11.07 13.46 -4.38
N LEU A 109 -12.13 14.10 -3.90
CA LEU A 109 -12.63 15.35 -4.48
C LEU A 109 -11.81 16.55 -3.97
N PRO A 110 -11.62 17.61 -4.78
CA PRO A 110 -11.03 18.86 -4.31
C PRO A 110 -11.99 19.62 -3.36
N PRO A 111 -11.47 20.50 -2.48
CA PRO A 111 -10.06 20.80 -2.26
C PRO A 111 -9.38 19.76 -1.35
N ARG A 112 -8.20 19.27 -1.76
CA ARG A 112 -7.31 18.43 -0.93
C ARG A 112 -5.86 18.88 -1.13
N ARG A 113 -5.17 19.21 -0.04
CA ARG A 113 -3.76 19.60 -0.05
C ARG A 113 -3.00 18.85 1.03
N VAL A 114 -1.97 18.10 0.63
CA VAL A 114 -1.03 17.40 1.50
C VAL A 114 0.37 17.85 1.11
N LEU A 115 1.17 18.27 2.07
CA LEU A 115 2.56 18.68 1.87
C LEU A 115 3.48 17.51 2.22
N VAL A 116 4.66 17.44 1.59
CA VAL A 116 5.61 16.34 1.75
C VAL A 116 7.01 16.91 1.93
N ALA A 117 7.81 16.27 2.79
CA ALA A 117 9.25 16.45 2.89
C ALA A 117 9.92 15.08 2.89
N THR A 118 11.12 14.98 2.33
CA THR A 118 11.90 13.74 2.28
C THR A 118 13.16 13.88 3.14
N CYS A 119 13.59 12.76 3.72
CA CYS A 119 14.87 12.65 4.43
C CYS A 119 15.92 12.05 3.50
N LYS A 120 17.20 12.34 3.77
CA LYS A 120 18.34 11.77 3.05
C LYS A 120 18.72 10.41 3.59
#